data_AF-A0A9D5VFK1-F1
#
_entry.id   AF-A0A9D5VFK1-F1
#
_cell.length_a   1.000
_cell.length_b   1.000
_cell.length_c   1.000
_cell.angle_alpha   90.00
_cell.angle_beta   90.00
_cell.angle_gamma   90.00
#
_symmetry.space_group_name_H-M   'P 1'
#
loop_
_entity.id
_entity.type
_entity.pdbx_description
1 polymer ?
#
loop_
_entity_poly.entity_id
_entity_poly.type
_entity_poly.pdbx_seq_one_letter_code
_entity_poly.pdbx_strand_id
1 'polypeptide(L)'
;MIPAPKRGIATAVLLFVVSMVVFPWDPAAGNTDTAGIASVAGIAGGGVSVIPGTAGAGGAAGGPGTRGVAVSGVARSANKGFDALCERCHGMRTMAYHDQRTGRMVSLFVDRQKLAQSSHKQQACLDCHGSGFKVFPHDAATRLETRHCVDCHMEGGRFQRNKFEHIERDFLQSVHFQAMPDRFDCFSCHDPHAFQTLRNQGEIGALIQRDNQICLGCHSTPAGTTPLSKRRFTSLETTHNWLPQVALHWRSVRCLECHTPALGGNHVILKASYAERNCVSCHTRDSMLLTKLYKFRAQEDRQKAGFINSVVLNDAYIVGATRNHWLDRASVALVGFTLLGVVLHGLGRWITARRQKRE
;
A
#
# COMPACT_ATOMS: atom_id res chain seq x y z
N MET A 1 81.41 -27.87 -32.93
CA MET A 1 80.69 -26.57 -32.95
C MET A 1 79.22 -26.87 -33.10
N ILE A 2 78.22 -26.33 -32.41
CA ILE A 2 78.01 -25.50 -31.21
C ILE A 2 76.52 -25.80 -30.85
N PRO A 3 76.15 -25.96 -29.57
CA PRO A 3 74.80 -26.39 -29.16
C PRO A 3 73.81 -25.21 -29.01
N ALA A 4 72.53 -25.54 -28.86
CA ALA A 4 71.38 -24.63 -28.70
C ALA A 4 71.45 -23.68 -27.48
N PRO A 5 70.71 -22.56 -27.52
CA PRO A 5 70.03 -22.03 -26.33
C PRO A 5 68.58 -21.55 -26.64
N LYS A 6 67.55 -21.93 -25.86
CA LYS A 6 67.04 -21.44 -24.55
C LYS A 6 65.85 -20.47 -24.68
N ARG A 7 64.78 -20.84 -23.98
CA ARG A 7 63.52 -20.11 -23.77
C ARG A 7 63.73 -18.87 -22.90
N GLY A 8 63.10 -17.75 -23.27
CA GLY A 8 62.92 -16.57 -22.42
C GLY A 8 61.44 -16.18 -22.38
N ILE A 9 60.82 -16.32 -21.22
CA ILE A 9 59.44 -15.89 -20.94
C ILE A 9 59.49 -14.39 -20.62
N ALA A 10 58.87 -13.57 -21.45
CA ALA A 10 58.66 -12.15 -21.21
C ALA A 10 57.38 -11.97 -20.39
N THR A 11 57.51 -11.56 -19.12
CA THR A 11 56.37 -11.14 -18.29
C THR A 11 56.15 -9.65 -18.49
N ALA A 12 55.18 -9.29 -19.33
CA ALA A 12 54.69 -7.93 -19.47
C ALA A 12 53.83 -7.57 -18.25
N VAL A 13 54.23 -6.55 -17.49
CA VAL A 13 53.42 -5.94 -16.43
C VAL A 13 52.53 -4.89 -17.09
N LEU A 14 51.24 -5.20 -17.29
CA LEU A 14 50.23 -4.20 -17.61
C LEU A 14 49.89 -3.42 -16.33
N LEU A 15 50.22 -2.13 -16.31
CA LEU A 15 49.70 -1.14 -15.35
C LEU A 15 48.28 -0.75 -15.80
N PHE A 16 47.27 -1.25 -15.09
CA PHE A 16 45.90 -0.70 -15.16
C PHE A 16 45.77 0.37 -14.07
N VAL A 17 45.71 1.63 -14.48
CA VAL A 17 45.37 2.77 -13.61
C VAL A 17 43.86 2.78 -13.43
N VAL A 18 43.39 2.41 -12.24
CA VAL A 18 42.00 2.66 -11.83
C VAL A 18 41.90 4.13 -11.43
N SER A 19 41.34 4.95 -12.32
CA SER A 19 40.91 6.31 -11.97
C SER A 19 39.70 6.22 -11.05
N MET A 20 39.91 6.43 -9.75
CA MET A 20 38.83 6.75 -8.82
C MET A 20 38.41 8.20 -9.07
N VAL A 21 37.29 8.38 -9.76
CA VAL A 21 36.57 9.66 -9.79
C VAL A 21 35.87 9.80 -8.44
N VAL A 22 36.53 10.51 -7.51
CA VAL A 22 35.91 10.99 -6.28
C VAL A 22 35.08 12.22 -6.66
N PHE A 23 33.76 12.07 -6.73
CA PHE A 23 32.85 13.21 -6.75
C PHE A 23 32.76 13.78 -5.32
N PRO A 24 33.01 15.07 -5.09
CA PRO A 24 32.77 15.68 -3.79
C PRO A 24 31.25 15.82 -3.58
N TRP A 25 30.71 15.10 -2.60
CA TRP A 25 29.37 15.31 -2.08
C TRP A 25 29.49 16.35 -0.95
N ASP A 26 28.98 17.54 -1.20
CA ASP A 26 28.98 18.67 -0.27
C ASP A 26 27.70 18.63 0.60
N PRO A 27 27.79 18.41 1.93
CA PRO A 27 26.64 18.37 2.82
C PRO A 27 26.37 19.76 3.40
N ALA A 28 26.12 20.76 2.54
CA ALA A 28 25.80 22.12 2.99
C ALA A 28 24.95 22.89 1.95
N ALA A 29 23.75 22.40 1.66
CA ALA A 29 22.72 23.18 1.00
C ALA A 29 21.36 22.88 1.62
N GLY A 30 21.20 23.26 2.90
CA GLY A 30 19.89 23.34 3.54
C GLY A 30 19.17 24.58 3.04
N ASN A 31 18.18 24.41 2.16
CA ASN A 31 17.26 25.49 1.84
C ASN A 31 16.11 25.45 2.85
N THR A 32 16.13 26.44 3.73
CA THR A 32 15.07 26.82 4.65
C THR A 32 13.90 27.40 3.87
N ASP A 33 12.73 26.79 3.98
CA ASP A 33 11.44 27.45 3.77
C ASP A 33 10.35 26.66 4.52
N THR A 34 10.33 26.83 5.84
CA THR A 34 9.20 26.45 6.71
C THR A 34 8.53 27.72 7.22
N ALA A 35 7.58 28.25 6.44
CA ALA A 35 6.43 28.99 6.96
C ALA A 35 5.23 28.05 6.76
N GLY A 36 4.33 27.76 7.69
CA GLY A 36 4.06 28.26 9.03
C GLY A 36 2.64 27.77 9.30
N ILE A 37 2.46 26.87 10.27
CA ILE A 37 1.15 26.58 10.83
C ILE A 37 1.32 26.37 12.32
N ALA A 38 0.82 27.36 13.05
CA ALA A 38 0.96 27.55 14.47
C ALA A 38 0.34 26.41 15.27
N SER A 39 1.08 25.95 16.26
CA SER A 39 0.59 25.13 17.36
C SER A 39 -0.21 26.01 18.31
N VAL A 40 -1.48 25.67 18.54
CA VAL A 40 -2.26 26.24 19.66
C VAL A 40 -2.11 25.30 20.84
N ALA A 41 -1.39 25.75 21.86
CA ALA A 41 -1.32 25.14 23.16
C ALA A 41 -2.38 25.75 24.09
N GLY A 42 -2.97 24.89 24.92
CA GLY A 42 -3.37 25.23 26.29
C GLY A 42 -4.81 25.70 26.51
N ILE A 43 -5.64 24.81 27.07
CA ILE A 43 -6.49 25.16 28.22
C ILE A 43 -6.40 24.02 29.23
N ALA A 44 -6.04 24.39 30.44
CA ALA A 44 -5.90 23.56 31.63
C ALA A 44 -7.25 23.36 32.35
N GLY A 45 -7.30 22.34 33.22
CA GLY A 45 -8.08 22.39 34.45
C GLY A 45 -9.29 21.47 34.50
N GLY A 46 -9.29 20.54 35.46
CA GLY A 46 -10.48 19.78 35.84
C GLY A 46 -10.15 18.42 36.43
N GLY A 47 -9.56 18.39 37.63
CA GLY A 47 -9.34 17.16 38.38
C GLY A 47 -10.65 16.52 38.84
N VAL A 48 -10.66 15.19 38.93
CA VAL A 48 -11.64 14.46 39.75
C VAL A 48 -10.89 13.39 40.54
N SER A 49 -11.11 13.46 41.85
CA SER A 49 -10.48 12.71 42.91
C SER A 49 -10.82 11.22 42.90
N VAL A 50 -9.81 10.45 43.27
CA VAL A 50 -9.88 9.04 43.67
C VAL A 50 -10.49 8.95 45.08
N ILE A 51 -11.45 8.07 45.28
CA ILE A 51 -11.89 7.60 46.60
C ILE A 51 -11.71 6.07 46.65
N PRO A 52 -11.04 5.50 47.67
CA PRO A 52 -10.85 4.06 47.81
C PRO A 52 -12.05 3.43 48.54
N GLY A 53 -12.58 2.33 47.99
CA GLY A 53 -13.60 1.49 48.64
C GLY A 53 -13.05 0.09 48.85
N THR A 54 -12.93 -0.31 50.11
CA THR A 54 -12.34 -1.55 50.61
C THR A 54 -13.29 -2.76 50.53
N ALA A 55 -12.66 -3.91 50.26
CA ALA A 55 -12.89 -5.25 50.83
C ALA A 55 -14.23 -5.99 50.62
N GLY A 56 -14.12 -7.16 49.98
CA GLY A 56 -15.05 -8.28 50.07
C GLY A 56 -14.40 -9.54 49.50
N ALA A 57 -13.83 -10.38 50.36
CA ALA A 57 -13.17 -11.63 50.02
C ALA A 57 -14.17 -12.77 49.74
N GLY A 58 -13.80 -13.69 48.83
CA GLY A 58 -14.50 -14.96 48.59
C GLY A 58 -13.87 -15.72 47.43
N GLY A 59 -13.16 -16.80 47.75
CA GLY A 59 -12.22 -17.49 46.85
C GLY A 59 -12.83 -18.50 45.88
N ALA A 60 -12.02 -18.95 44.91
CA ALA A 60 -11.69 -20.36 44.64
C ALA A 60 -10.97 -20.47 43.29
N ALA A 61 -9.93 -21.29 43.28
CA ALA A 61 -9.02 -21.53 42.16
C ALA A 61 -9.67 -22.28 40.98
N GLY A 62 -9.26 -21.93 39.76
CA GLY A 62 -9.51 -22.68 38.53
C GLY A 62 -8.57 -22.20 37.41
N GLY A 63 -7.74 -23.11 36.90
CA GLY A 63 -6.61 -22.82 35.98
C GLY A 63 -6.99 -22.21 34.62
N PRO A 64 -6.00 -21.74 33.83
CA PRO A 64 -6.24 -21.00 32.60
C PRO A 64 -6.60 -21.97 31.46
N GLY A 65 -7.87 -22.36 31.40
CA GLY A 65 -8.49 -22.83 30.18
C GLY A 65 -8.67 -21.65 29.23
N THR A 66 -8.17 -21.79 28.02
CA THR A 66 -8.31 -20.85 26.90
C THR A 66 -9.79 -20.56 26.62
N ARG A 67 -10.35 -19.53 27.27
CA ARG A 67 -11.64 -18.97 26.89
C ARG A 67 -11.46 -18.22 25.58
N GLY A 68 -11.74 -18.90 24.48
CA GLY A 68 -11.99 -18.26 23.20
C GLY A 68 -13.05 -17.16 23.42
N VAL A 69 -12.68 -15.93 23.10
CA VAL A 69 -13.62 -14.82 23.04
C VAL A 69 -14.59 -15.16 21.91
N ALA A 70 -15.78 -15.64 22.26
CA ALA A 70 -16.89 -15.75 21.34
C ALA A 70 -17.22 -14.32 20.89
N VAL A 71 -16.84 -13.99 19.65
CA VAL A 71 -17.34 -12.81 18.96
C VAL A 71 -18.86 -12.97 18.91
N SER A 72 -19.57 -12.14 19.67
CA SER A 72 -21.03 -12.12 19.67
C SER A 72 -21.53 -12.13 18.23
N GLY A 73 -22.26 -13.20 17.88
CA GLY A 73 -22.78 -13.40 16.54
C GLY A 73 -23.59 -12.18 16.13
N VAL A 74 -23.23 -11.57 15.00
CA VAL A 74 -24.09 -10.64 14.29
C VAL A 74 -25.41 -11.37 14.05
N ALA A 75 -26.49 -10.95 14.73
CA ALA A 75 -27.81 -11.51 14.51
C ALA A 75 -28.14 -11.45 13.01
N ARG A 76 -28.63 -12.56 12.44
CA ARG A 76 -29.04 -12.59 11.03
C ARG A 76 -30.14 -11.54 10.83
N SER A 77 -30.01 -10.74 9.77
CA SER A 77 -30.99 -9.71 9.44
C SER A 77 -32.40 -10.30 9.30
N ALA A 78 -33.39 -9.64 9.89
CA ALA A 78 -34.81 -9.98 9.75
C ALA A 78 -35.29 -9.87 8.29
N ASN A 79 -34.60 -9.08 7.45
CA ASN A 79 -34.94 -8.89 6.05
C ASN A 79 -34.32 -9.95 5.11
N LYS A 80 -33.55 -10.91 5.64
CA LYS A 80 -32.84 -11.91 4.82
C LYS A 80 -33.74 -12.76 3.92
N GLY A 81 -35.01 -12.91 4.30
CA GLY A 81 -36.01 -13.61 3.48
C GLY A 81 -36.31 -12.95 2.13
N PHE A 82 -35.97 -11.66 1.95
CA PHE A 82 -36.19 -10.92 0.72
C PHE A 82 -35.04 -11.05 -0.30
N ASP A 83 -33.86 -11.50 0.11
CA ASP A 83 -32.67 -11.56 -0.75
C ASP A 83 -32.95 -12.39 -2.02
N ALA A 84 -33.61 -13.54 -1.87
CA ALA A 84 -33.97 -14.40 -3.00
C ALA A 84 -34.87 -13.69 -4.02
N LEU A 85 -35.78 -12.79 -3.58
CA LEU A 85 -36.64 -12.03 -4.48
C LEU A 85 -35.85 -10.97 -5.25
N CYS A 86 -34.96 -10.24 -4.56
CA CYS A 86 -34.06 -9.26 -5.18
C CYS A 86 -33.18 -9.94 -6.24
N GLU A 87 -32.58 -11.07 -5.88
CA GLU A 87 -31.65 -11.81 -6.73
C GLU A 87 -32.32 -12.52 -7.92
N ARG A 88 -33.66 -12.61 -8.00
CA ARG A 88 -34.35 -13.11 -9.21
C ARG A 88 -34.08 -12.22 -10.41
N CYS A 89 -34.03 -10.90 -10.20
CA CYS A 89 -33.70 -9.94 -11.25
C CYS A 89 -32.23 -9.52 -11.17
N HIS A 90 -31.75 -9.13 -10.00
CA HIS A 90 -30.38 -8.65 -9.82
C HIS A 90 -29.33 -9.75 -9.96
N GLY A 91 -29.70 -11.03 -9.88
CA GLY A 91 -28.79 -12.14 -10.18
C GLY A 91 -28.61 -12.42 -11.68
N MET A 92 -29.35 -11.73 -12.57
CA MET A 92 -29.21 -11.92 -14.02
C MET A 92 -28.08 -11.04 -14.56
N ARG A 93 -27.12 -11.63 -15.29
CA ARG A 93 -25.99 -10.88 -15.89
C ARG A 93 -26.42 -9.82 -16.90
N THR A 94 -27.62 -9.96 -17.47
CA THR A 94 -28.22 -9.04 -18.41
C THR A 94 -29.02 -7.92 -17.74
N MET A 95 -29.18 -7.96 -16.40
CA MET A 95 -29.95 -6.94 -15.69
C MET A 95 -29.21 -5.60 -15.74
N ALA A 96 -29.81 -4.65 -16.44
CA ALA A 96 -29.25 -3.32 -16.63
C ALA A 96 -30.38 -2.34 -16.95
N TYR A 97 -30.13 -1.04 -16.75
CA TYR A 97 -31.01 0.03 -17.26
C TYR A 97 -30.23 0.95 -18.18
N HIS A 98 -30.94 1.61 -19.09
CA HIS A 98 -30.38 2.65 -19.93
C HIS A 98 -30.45 3.99 -19.20
N ASP A 99 -29.30 4.55 -18.83
CA ASP A 99 -29.21 5.88 -18.24
C ASP A 99 -29.44 6.93 -19.34
N GLN A 100 -30.61 7.58 -19.32
CA GLN A 100 -30.99 8.58 -20.31
C GLN A 100 -30.06 9.81 -20.32
N ARG A 101 -29.37 10.11 -19.21
CA ARG A 101 -28.47 11.26 -19.11
C ARG A 101 -27.10 10.97 -19.75
N THR A 102 -26.60 9.76 -19.59
CA THR A 102 -25.27 9.38 -20.10
C THR A 102 -25.32 8.54 -21.39
N GLY A 103 -26.51 8.05 -21.76
CA GLY A 103 -26.69 7.12 -22.89
C GLY A 103 -26.08 5.74 -22.66
N ARG A 104 -25.69 5.41 -21.42
CA ARG A 104 -24.99 4.16 -21.09
C ARG A 104 -25.94 3.13 -20.53
N MET A 105 -25.64 1.87 -20.82
CA MET A 105 -26.21 0.75 -20.08
C MET A 105 -25.50 0.64 -18.72
N VAL A 106 -26.25 0.83 -17.65
CA VAL A 106 -25.77 0.67 -16.27
C VAL A 106 -26.20 -0.70 -15.79
N SER A 107 -25.22 -1.57 -15.55
CA SER A 107 -25.44 -2.90 -14.97
C SER A 107 -26.06 -2.78 -13.58
N LEU A 108 -27.10 -3.57 -13.34
CA LEU A 108 -27.71 -3.79 -12.03
C LEU A 108 -27.45 -5.23 -11.53
N PHE A 109 -26.64 -5.99 -12.26
CA PHE A 109 -26.23 -7.33 -11.88
C PHE A 109 -25.41 -7.32 -10.60
N VAL A 110 -25.79 -8.19 -9.66
CA VAL A 110 -25.09 -8.51 -8.42
C VAL A 110 -24.55 -9.93 -8.52
N ASP A 111 -23.23 -10.05 -8.45
CA ASP A 111 -22.54 -11.33 -8.45
C ASP A 111 -22.66 -11.99 -7.06
N ARG A 112 -23.50 -13.02 -6.98
CA ARG A 112 -23.77 -13.75 -5.73
C ARG A 112 -22.50 -14.34 -5.09
N GLN A 113 -21.53 -14.78 -5.90
CA GLN A 113 -20.29 -15.34 -5.37
C GLN A 113 -19.43 -14.25 -4.73
N LYS A 114 -19.32 -13.09 -5.38
CA LYS A 114 -18.61 -11.94 -4.80
C LYS A 114 -19.31 -11.43 -3.53
N LEU A 115 -20.65 -11.36 -3.53
CA LEU A 115 -21.44 -10.96 -2.36
C LEU A 115 -21.21 -11.90 -1.18
N ALA A 116 -21.22 -13.22 -1.43
CA ALA A 116 -20.94 -14.22 -0.39
C ALA A 116 -19.52 -14.11 0.20
N GLN A 117 -18.57 -13.53 -0.53
CA GLN A 117 -17.20 -13.29 -0.08
C GLN A 117 -16.99 -11.89 0.51
N SER A 118 -17.97 -10.99 0.37
CA SER A 118 -17.87 -9.61 0.87
C SER A 118 -17.90 -9.55 2.40
N SER A 119 -17.40 -8.43 2.95
CA SER A 119 -17.54 -8.08 4.36
C SER A 119 -19.00 -7.89 4.78
N HIS A 120 -19.91 -7.66 3.83
CA HIS A 120 -21.35 -7.46 4.07
C HIS A 120 -22.21 -8.69 3.76
N LYS A 121 -21.62 -9.88 3.52
CA LYS A 121 -22.36 -11.13 3.17
C LYS A 121 -23.51 -11.53 4.11
N GLN A 122 -23.49 -11.03 5.35
CA GLN A 122 -24.54 -11.28 6.34
C GLN A 122 -25.69 -10.27 6.30
N GLN A 123 -25.48 -9.11 5.67
CA GLN A 123 -26.47 -8.06 5.48
C GLN A 123 -27.51 -8.49 4.45
N ALA A 124 -28.79 -8.20 4.69
CA ALA A 124 -29.83 -8.40 3.69
C ALA A 124 -29.88 -7.22 2.73
N CYS A 125 -30.38 -7.43 1.51
CA CYS A 125 -30.43 -6.38 0.47
C CYS A 125 -31.16 -5.11 0.98
N LEU A 126 -32.30 -5.31 1.64
CA LEU A 126 -33.17 -4.22 2.12
C LEU A 126 -32.62 -3.47 3.32
N ASP A 127 -31.59 -3.99 4.00
CA ASP A 127 -30.98 -3.24 5.09
C ASP A 127 -30.12 -2.09 4.56
N CYS A 128 -29.56 -2.25 3.35
CA CYS A 128 -28.83 -1.21 2.64
C CYS A 128 -29.78 -0.42 1.74
N HIS A 129 -30.59 -1.09 0.92
CA HIS A 129 -31.43 -0.43 -0.08
C HIS A 129 -32.69 0.24 0.50
N GLY A 130 -33.12 -0.12 1.71
CA GLY A 130 -34.33 0.44 2.32
C GLY A 130 -35.59 -0.34 1.94
N SER A 131 -36.71 0.00 2.59
CA SER A 131 -37.96 -0.74 2.44
C SER A 131 -38.73 -0.43 1.16
N GLY A 132 -38.50 0.72 0.50
CA GLY A 132 -39.14 1.05 -0.77
C GLY A 132 -38.89 0.01 -1.86
N PHE A 133 -37.74 -0.67 -1.81
CA PHE A 133 -37.39 -1.76 -2.73
C PHE A 133 -38.20 -3.05 -2.52
N LYS A 134 -39.10 -3.11 -1.54
CA LYS A 134 -40.08 -4.22 -1.43
C LYS A 134 -41.14 -4.18 -2.53
N VAL A 135 -41.38 -3.00 -3.11
CA VAL A 135 -42.40 -2.80 -4.14
C VAL A 135 -41.73 -2.74 -5.51
N PHE A 136 -42.25 -3.51 -6.46
CA PHE A 136 -41.79 -3.53 -7.85
C PHE A 136 -42.94 -3.10 -8.78
N PRO A 137 -42.68 -2.29 -9.84
CA PRO A 137 -41.40 -1.69 -10.22
C PRO A 137 -40.91 -0.63 -9.23
N HIS A 138 -39.60 -0.56 -8.99
CA HIS A 138 -39.01 0.45 -8.10
C HIS A 138 -39.16 1.84 -8.72
N ASP A 139 -39.66 2.80 -7.96
CA ASP A 139 -39.73 4.18 -8.42
C ASP A 139 -38.34 4.84 -8.39
N ALA A 140 -38.23 6.00 -9.05
CA ALA A 140 -36.96 6.72 -9.11
C ALA A 140 -36.54 7.28 -7.75
N ALA A 141 -37.49 7.60 -6.87
CA ALA A 141 -37.24 8.19 -5.55
C ALA A 141 -36.69 7.16 -4.56
N THR A 142 -37.05 5.88 -4.72
CA THR A 142 -36.61 4.74 -3.92
C THR A 142 -35.09 4.60 -3.96
N ARG A 143 -34.42 5.07 -5.03
CA ARG A 143 -32.96 5.11 -5.10
C ARG A 143 -32.33 5.94 -3.97
N LEU A 144 -33.01 6.99 -3.51
CA LEU A 144 -32.54 7.87 -2.45
C LEU A 144 -32.62 7.21 -1.05
N GLU A 145 -33.34 6.09 -0.92
CA GLU A 145 -33.41 5.32 0.33
C GLU A 145 -32.18 4.43 0.55
N THR A 146 -31.30 4.30 -0.47
CA THR A 146 -30.10 3.47 -0.36
C THR A 146 -29.12 4.11 0.62
N ARG A 147 -28.76 3.37 1.66
CA ARG A 147 -27.81 3.78 2.68
C ARG A 147 -26.39 3.85 2.13
N HIS A 148 -25.64 4.83 2.60
CA HIS A 148 -24.21 4.99 2.40
C HIS A 148 -23.42 4.36 3.54
N CYS A 149 -22.10 4.20 3.34
CA CYS A 149 -21.22 3.54 4.31
C CYS A 149 -21.28 4.19 5.70
N VAL A 150 -21.34 5.52 5.74
CA VAL A 150 -21.32 6.31 6.98
C VAL A 150 -22.62 6.22 7.76
N ASP A 151 -23.75 5.94 7.08
CA ASP A 151 -25.07 5.83 7.72
C ASP A 151 -25.12 4.73 8.78
N CYS A 152 -24.31 3.68 8.62
CA CYS A 152 -24.14 2.63 9.63
C CYS A 152 -22.78 2.69 10.33
N HIS A 153 -21.69 2.96 9.62
CA HIS A 153 -20.35 2.89 10.21
C HIS A 153 -20.00 4.07 11.15
N MET A 154 -20.83 5.11 11.17
CA MET A 154 -20.76 6.20 12.14
C MET A 154 -21.91 6.16 13.17
N GLU A 155 -22.81 5.18 13.05
CA GLU A 155 -23.97 5.02 13.94
C GLU A 155 -23.61 4.23 15.20
N GLY A 156 -23.83 4.86 16.37
CA GLY A 156 -23.73 4.21 17.68
C GLY A 156 -22.34 3.71 18.09
N GLY A 157 -22.30 2.84 19.10
CA GLY A 157 -21.05 2.26 19.65
C GLY A 157 -20.59 0.96 18.97
N ARG A 158 -21.27 0.52 17.90
CA ARG A 158 -21.03 -0.79 17.26
C ARG A 158 -19.77 -0.81 16.40
N PHE A 159 -19.36 0.34 15.89
CA PHE A 159 -18.21 0.48 15.00
C PHE A 159 -17.19 1.46 15.57
N GLN A 160 -15.96 1.41 15.05
CA GLN A 160 -14.93 2.40 15.35
C GLN A 160 -15.29 3.72 14.65
N ARG A 161 -16.26 4.46 15.20
CA ARG A 161 -16.82 5.70 14.64
C ARG A 161 -15.72 6.67 14.20
N ASN A 162 -14.75 6.94 15.08
CA ASN A 162 -13.62 7.82 14.80
C ASN A 162 -12.87 7.42 13.51
N LYS A 163 -12.75 6.12 13.21
CA LYS A 163 -12.06 5.66 12.00
C LYS A 163 -12.81 6.07 10.74
N PHE A 164 -14.13 5.92 10.71
CA PHE A 164 -14.94 6.29 9.55
C PHE A 164 -15.11 7.81 9.41
N GLU A 165 -15.15 8.54 10.52
CA GLU A 165 -15.08 10.02 10.51
C GLU A 165 -13.78 10.53 9.86
N HIS A 166 -12.64 9.88 10.13
CA HIS A 166 -11.38 10.23 9.45
C HIS A 166 -11.42 9.85 7.97
N ILE A 167 -11.95 8.68 7.62
CA ILE A 167 -12.08 8.24 6.22
C ILE A 167 -12.97 9.20 5.42
N GLU A 168 -14.11 9.59 5.95
CA GLU A 168 -15.03 10.52 5.30
C GLU A 168 -14.37 11.89 5.11
N ARG A 169 -13.73 12.41 6.16
CA ARG A 169 -12.97 13.67 6.07
C ARG A 169 -11.90 13.64 4.98
N ASP A 170 -11.12 12.55 4.92
CA ASP A 170 -10.10 12.35 3.90
C ASP A 170 -10.71 12.27 2.49
N PHE A 171 -11.82 11.53 2.35
CA PHE A 171 -12.55 11.37 1.09
C PHE A 171 -13.09 12.70 0.55
N LEU A 172 -13.67 13.53 1.42
CA LEU A 172 -14.18 14.87 1.06
C LEU A 172 -13.06 15.79 0.54
N GLN A 173 -11.81 15.52 0.89
CA GLN A 173 -10.63 16.24 0.38
C GLN A 173 -10.10 15.68 -0.95
N SER A 174 -10.61 14.53 -1.41
CA SER A 174 -10.17 13.92 -2.65
C SER A 174 -10.51 14.79 -3.87
N VAL A 175 -9.63 14.77 -4.87
CA VAL A 175 -9.84 15.46 -6.16
C VAL A 175 -11.13 15.03 -6.84
N HIS A 176 -11.54 13.77 -6.66
CA HIS A 176 -12.73 13.22 -7.28
C HIS A 176 -14.00 13.79 -6.66
N PHE A 177 -14.10 13.80 -5.32
CA PHE A 177 -15.22 14.43 -4.64
C PHE A 177 -15.27 15.94 -4.91
N GLN A 178 -14.15 16.64 -4.79
CA GLN A 178 -14.10 18.09 -5.05
C GLN A 178 -14.53 18.47 -6.48
N ALA A 179 -14.25 17.62 -7.46
CA ALA A 179 -14.64 17.86 -8.84
C ALA A 179 -16.13 17.55 -9.11
N MET A 180 -16.72 16.62 -8.37
CA MET A 180 -18.06 16.07 -8.62
C MET A 180 -18.77 15.70 -7.32
N PRO A 181 -19.06 16.66 -6.41
CA PRO A 181 -19.57 16.35 -5.07
C PRO A 181 -20.93 15.64 -5.10
N ASP A 182 -21.76 15.95 -6.10
CA ASP A 182 -23.11 15.37 -6.22
C ASP A 182 -23.14 13.99 -6.91
N ARG A 183 -21.99 13.50 -7.38
CA ARG A 183 -21.92 12.28 -8.22
C ARG A 183 -20.85 11.28 -7.82
N PHE A 184 -19.86 11.71 -7.05
CA PHE A 184 -18.75 10.87 -6.61
C PHE A 184 -18.89 10.58 -5.12
N ASP A 185 -18.96 9.31 -4.78
CA ASP A 185 -19.21 8.81 -3.43
C ASP A 185 -18.29 7.63 -3.10
N CYS A 186 -18.46 7.04 -1.92
CA CYS A 186 -17.69 5.85 -1.53
C CYS A 186 -17.87 4.68 -2.51
N PHE A 187 -19.06 4.55 -3.12
CA PHE A 187 -19.39 3.46 -4.05
C PHE A 187 -18.71 3.61 -5.41
N SER A 188 -18.28 4.82 -5.72
CA SER A 188 -17.51 5.12 -6.94
C SER A 188 -16.14 4.42 -6.94
N CYS A 189 -15.60 4.10 -5.77
CA CYS A 189 -14.35 3.34 -5.61
C CYS A 189 -14.58 1.92 -5.06
N HIS A 190 -15.58 1.74 -4.20
CA HIS A 190 -15.81 0.49 -3.49
C HIS A 190 -17.16 -0.11 -3.87
N ASP A 191 -17.15 -1.26 -4.53
CA ASP A 191 -18.39 -2.02 -4.78
C ASP A 191 -18.93 -2.58 -3.44
N PRO A 192 -20.08 -2.10 -2.93
CA PRO A 192 -20.61 -2.55 -1.64
C PRO A 192 -20.99 -4.04 -1.65
N HIS A 193 -21.24 -4.63 -2.83
CA HIS A 193 -21.56 -6.04 -3.01
C HIS A 193 -20.32 -6.93 -3.15
N ALA A 194 -19.13 -6.37 -3.34
CA ALA A 194 -17.88 -7.12 -3.43
C ALA A 194 -16.81 -6.63 -2.43
N PHE A 195 -17.15 -5.66 -1.59
CA PHE A 195 -16.22 -5.01 -0.67
C PHE A 195 -15.65 -6.02 0.32
N GLN A 196 -14.32 -6.06 0.43
CA GLN A 196 -13.62 -6.91 1.37
C GLN A 196 -12.64 -6.08 2.19
N THR A 197 -12.72 -6.21 3.51
CA THR A 197 -11.71 -5.68 4.43
C THR A 197 -10.55 -6.67 4.51
N LEU A 198 -9.78 -6.83 3.44
CA LEU A 198 -8.59 -7.69 3.45
C LEU A 198 -7.46 -7.01 4.20
N ARG A 199 -7.52 -7.09 5.52
CA ARG A 199 -6.36 -6.85 6.36
C ARG A 199 -5.56 -8.14 6.37
N ASN A 200 -4.38 -8.14 5.74
CA ASN A 200 -3.36 -9.19 5.84
C ASN A 200 -3.66 -10.58 5.25
N GLN A 201 -4.59 -10.72 4.31
CA GLN A 201 -4.87 -12.03 3.72
C GLN A 201 -4.59 -12.04 2.21
N GLY A 202 -3.69 -12.93 1.80
CA GLY A 202 -3.32 -13.18 0.40
C GLY A 202 -2.01 -12.52 -0.04
N GLU A 203 -1.60 -12.88 -1.26
CA GLU A 203 -0.42 -12.37 -1.95
C GLU A 203 -0.50 -10.85 -2.19
N ILE A 204 0.58 -10.11 -1.92
CA ILE A 204 0.61 -8.64 -2.11
C ILE A 204 0.36 -8.26 -3.56
N GLY A 205 0.91 -9.02 -4.51
CA GLY A 205 0.66 -8.80 -5.93
C GLY A 205 -0.84 -8.84 -6.28
N ALA A 206 -1.60 -9.77 -5.68
CA ALA A 206 -3.04 -9.86 -5.90
C ALA A 206 -3.80 -8.69 -5.23
N LEU A 207 -3.32 -8.21 -4.08
CA LEU A 207 -3.86 -7.00 -3.44
C LEU A 207 -3.61 -5.76 -4.32
N ILE A 208 -2.38 -5.58 -4.83
CA ILE A 208 -2.03 -4.46 -5.70
C ILE A 208 -2.89 -4.45 -6.96
N GLN A 209 -3.02 -5.61 -7.63
CA GLN A 209 -3.83 -5.72 -8.83
C GLN A 209 -5.28 -5.34 -8.55
N ARG A 210 -5.88 -5.90 -7.49
CA ARG A 210 -7.27 -5.61 -7.10
C ARG A 210 -7.50 -4.13 -6.80
N ASP A 211 -6.63 -3.52 -5.99
CA ASP A 211 -6.75 -2.12 -5.61
C ASP A 211 -6.57 -1.21 -6.84
N ASN A 212 -5.61 -1.53 -7.72
CA ASN A 212 -5.39 -0.75 -8.95
C ASN A 212 -6.55 -0.88 -9.95
N GLN A 213 -7.26 -2.01 -9.99
CA GLN A 213 -8.41 -2.17 -10.90
C GLN A 213 -9.53 -1.14 -10.63
N ILE A 214 -9.66 -0.67 -9.40
CA ILE A 214 -10.62 0.41 -9.06
C ILE A 214 -10.29 1.66 -9.88
N CYS A 215 -9.03 2.10 -9.86
CA CYS A 215 -8.57 3.26 -10.60
C CYS A 215 -8.65 3.02 -12.11
N LEU A 216 -8.21 1.84 -12.56
CA LEU A 216 -8.15 1.49 -13.97
C LEU A 216 -9.54 1.36 -14.62
N GLY A 217 -10.59 1.04 -13.85
CA GLY A 217 -11.97 1.01 -14.37
C GLY A 217 -12.40 2.32 -15.04
N CYS A 218 -11.85 3.46 -14.59
CA CYS A 218 -12.07 4.76 -15.23
C CYS A 218 -10.84 5.26 -16.01
N HIS A 219 -9.65 5.15 -15.44
CA HIS A 219 -8.43 5.80 -15.95
C HIS A 219 -7.70 5.05 -17.08
N SER A 220 -8.08 3.82 -17.41
CA SER A 220 -7.42 3.05 -18.48
C SER A 220 -8.02 3.27 -19.87
N THR A 221 -9.25 3.81 -19.97
CA THR A 221 -9.95 3.94 -21.25
C THR A 221 -10.64 5.30 -21.43
N PRO A 222 -10.78 5.78 -22.68
CA PRO A 222 -11.59 6.96 -22.98
C PRO A 222 -13.03 6.83 -22.51
N ALA A 223 -13.61 5.63 -22.63
CA ALA A 223 -14.98 5.35 -22.22
C ALA A 223 -15.19 5.51 -20.71
N GLY A 224 -14.18 5.19 -19.89
CA GLY A 224 -14.23 5.39 -18.44
C GLY A 224 -14.02 6.85 -18.03
N THR A 225 -13.12 7.58 -18.69
CA THR A 225 -12.70 8.92 -18.24
C THR A 225 -13.49 10.07 -18.87
N THR A 226 -13.77 10.01 -20.17
CA THR A 226 -14.33 11.16 -20.93
C THR A 226 -15.71 11.62 -20.43
N PRO A 227 -16.63 10.73 -20.01
CA PRO A 227 -17.91 11.16 -19.45
C PRO A 227 -17.79 11.89 -18.11
N LEU A 228 -16.66 11.72 -17.40
CA LEU A 228 -16.41 12.25 -16.06
C LEU A 228 -15.48 13.47 -16.06
N SER A 229 -14.92 13.84 -17.22
CA SER A 229 -13.91 14.89 -17.31
C SER A 229 -14.05 15.66 -18.63
N LYS A 230 -13.94 16.99 -18.53
CA LYS A 230 -13.85 17.87 -19.71
C LYS A 230 -12.48 17.78 -20.40
N ARG A 231 -11.50 17.07 -19.82
CA ARG A 231 -10.16 16.92 -20.37
C ARG A 231 -10.13 15.80 -21.40
N ARG A 232 -9.35 16.01 -22.47
CA ARG A 232 -9.07 14.97 -23.45
C ARG A 232 -8.37 13.80 -22.76
N PHE A 233 -8.86 12.59 -23.04
CA PHE A 233 -8.23 11.36 -22.56
C PHE A 233 -6.78 11.28 -23.09
N THR A 234 -5.87 10.88 -22.22
CA THR A 234 -4.46 10.60 -22.54
C THR A 234 -4.11 9.24 -21.94
N SER A 235 -3.32 8.44 -22.65
CA SER A 235 -2.96 7.10 -22.17
C SER A 235 -2.12 7.17 -20.88
N LEU A 236 -2.21 6.13 -20.06
CA LEU A 236 -1.46 6.06 -18.81
C LEU A 236 0.06 6.06 -19.06
N GLU A 237 0.52 5.43 -20.13
CA GLU A 237 1.93 5.40 -20.52
C GLU A 237 2.44 6.82 -20.81
N THR A 238 1.62 7.61 -21.49
CA THR A 238 1.97 8.99 -21.84
C THR A 238 2.00 9.87 -20.59
N THR A 239 1.01 9.76 -19.71
CA THR A 239 0.96 10.58 -18.48
C THR A 239 1.99 10.15 -17.42
N HIS A 240 2.53 8.93 -17.52
CA HIS A 240 3.51 8.36 -16.59
C HIS A 240 4.89 8.13 -17.22
N ASN A 241 5.19 8.75 -18.36
CA ASN A 241 6.48 8.57 -19.07
C ASN A 241 7.72 8.98 -18.24
N TRP A 242 7.53 9.77 -17.18
CA TRP A 242 8.57 10.17 -16.24
C TRP A 242 9.03 9.02 -15.33
N LEU A 243 8.21 7.98 -15.16
CA LEU A 243 8.49 6.87 -14.24
C LEU A 243 9.22 5.75 -15.01
N PRO A 244 10.45 5.37 -14.63
CA PRO A 244 11.18 4.29 -15.29
C PRO A 244 10.45 2.96 -15.08
N GLN A 245 10.45 2.08 -16.09
CA GLN A 245 9.81 0.76 -15.99
C GLN A 245 8.37 0.83 -15.45
N VAL A 246 7.52 1.68 -16.03
CA VAL A 246 6.12 1.93 -15.62
C VAL A 246 5.34 0.64 -15.33
N ALA A 247 5.48 -0.37 -16.19
CA ALA A 247 4.74 -1.62 -16.06
C ALA A 247 5.15 -2.43 -14.81
N LEU A 248 6.43 -2.36 -14.41
CA LEU A 248 6.90 -3.00 -13.19
C LEU A 248 6.34 -2.28 -11.97
N HIS A 249 6.41 -0.94 -11.96
CA HIS A 249 5.86 -0.14 -10.87
C HIS A 249 4.37 -0.42 -10.67
N TRP A 250 3.55 -0.47 -11.72
CA TRP A 250 2.12 -0.76 -11.57
C TRP A 250 1.80 -2.18 -11.09
N ARG A 251 2.73 -3.13 -11.25
CA ARG A 251 2.59 -4.50 -10.72
C ARG A 251 3.08 -4.61 -9.27
N SER A 252 3.96 -3.71 -8.84
CA SER A 252 4.64 -3.78 -7.53
C SER A 252 4.17 -2.72 -6.53
N VAL A 253 3.51 -1.65 -6.97
CA VAL A 253 2.91 -0.64 -6.10
C VAL A 253 1.50 -0.27 -6.55
N ARG A 254 0.70 0.22 -5.62
CA ARG A 254 -0.64 0.72 -5.93
C ARG A 254 -0.58 2.13 -6.51
N CYS A 255 -1.56 2.52 -7.31
CA CYS A 255 -1.75 3.91 -7.73
C CYS A 255 -1.80 4.85 -6.52
N LEU A 256 -2.39 4.39 -5.42
CA LEU A 256 -2.52 5.11 -4.15
C LEU A 256 -1.17 5.42 -3.49
N GLU A 257 -0.10 4.68 -3.77
CA GLU A 257 1.20 4.99 -3.19
C GLU A 257 1.69 6.35 -3.65
N CYS A 258 1.49 6.69 -4.94
CA CYS A 258 1.86 7.99 -5.48
C CYS A 258 0.75 9.03 -5.43
N HIS A 259 -0.53 8.61 -5.53
CA HIS A 259 -1.67 9.53 -5.63
C HIS A 259 -2.33 9.90 -4.30
N THR A 260 -1.74 9.53 -3.18
CA THR A 260 -2.18 10.01 -1.85
C THR A 260 -0.97 10.50 -1.05
N PRO A 261 -1.18 11.38 -0.04
CA PRO A 261 -0.09 11.87 0.79
C PRO A 261 0.78 10.74 1.39
N ALA A 262 2.05 11.06 1.65
CA ALA A 262 2.99 10.10 2.26
C ALA A 262 2.61 9.73 3.69
N LEU A 263 2.04 10.70 4.43
CA LEU A 263 1.47 10.54 5.75
C LEU A 263 -0.03 10.86 5.67
N GLY A 264 -0.89 9.88 5.96
CA GLY A 264 -2.34 10.05 5.88
C GLY A 264 -3.06 8.77 5.44
N GLY A 265 -4.39 8.85 5.38
CA GLY A 265 -5.21 7.77 4.85
C GLY A 265 -5.15 7.67 3.32
N ASN A 266 -5.57 6.52 2.80
CA ASN A 266 -5.64 6.27 1.36
C ASN A 266 -6.84 6.95 0.67
N HIS A 267 -7.64 7.73 1.41
CA HIS A 267 -8.87 8.34 0.88
C HIS A 267 -8.68 9.80 0.43
N VAL A 268 -7.52 10.41 0.70
CA VAL A 268 -7.14 11.71 0.12
C VAL A 268 -6.49 11.49 -1.25
N ILE A 269 -7.29 11.34 -2.29
CA ILE A 269 -6.77 11.22 -3.67
C ILE A 269 -6.37 12.59 -4.19
N LEU A 270 -5.10 12.76 -4.54
CA LEU A 270 -4.54 14.02 -5.01
C LEU A 270 -4.63 14.16 -6.54
N LYS A 271 -4.58 15.41 -7.03
CA LYS A 271 -4.42 15.70 -8.47
C LYS A 271 -3.07 15.13 -8.95
N ALA A 272 -2.99 14.78 -10.23
CA ALA A 272 -1.77 14.23 -10.86
C ALA A 272 -0.51 15.12 -10.71
N SER A 273 -0.67 16.45 -10.56
CA SER A 273 0.43 17.39 -10.32
C SER A 273 1.07 17.25 -8.94
N TYR A 274 0.37 16.64 -7.97
CA TYR A 274 0.84 16.40 -6.61
C TYR A 274 1.16 14.93 -6.36
N ALA A 275 1.20 14.10 -7.42
CA ALA A 275 1.62 12.71 -7.27
C ALA A 275 3.08 12.67 -6.79
N GLU A 276 3.40 11.72 -5.92
CA GLU A 276 4.77 11.50 -5.47
C GLU A 276 5.66 11.09 -6.65
N ARG A 277 6.75 11.85 -6.83
CA ARG A 277 7.74 11.68 -7.91
C ARG A 277 9.16 11.54 -7.38
N ASN A 278 9.37 11.79 -6.08
CA ASN A 278 10.66 11.61 -5.45
C ASN A 278 10.93 10.12 -5.26
N CYS A 279 11.76 9.54 -6.12
CA CYS A 279 12.10 8.12 -6.08
C CYS A 279 12.57 7.67 -4.69
N VAL A 280 13.27 8.53 -3.95
CA VAL A 280 13.85 8.21 -2.64
C VAL A 280 12.77 7.95 -1.58
N SER A 281 11.56 8.52 -1.70
CA SER A 281 10.48 8.28 -0.73
C SER A 281 10.04 6.80 -0.68
N CYS A 282 10.20 6.09 -1.81
CA CYS A 282 9.88 4.67 -1.95
C CYS A 282 11.12 3.76 -1.91
N HIS A 283 12.28 4.25 -2.37
CA HIS A 283 13.52 3.49 -2.51
C HIS A 283 14.51 3.66 -1.34
N THR A 284 14.12 4.35 -0.28
CA THR A 284 14.90 4.41 0.98
C THR A 284 14.51 3.29 1.95
N ARG A 285 15.35 3.06 2.95
CA ARG A 285 15.11 2.06 4.01
C ARG A 285 13.83 2.35 4.80
N ASP A 286 13.63 3.61 5.18
CA ASP A 286 12.43 4.06 5.89
C ASP A 286 11.45 4.67 4.89
N SER A 287 11.05 3.85 3.90
CA SER A 287 10.17 4.31 2.83
C SER A 287 8.72 4.44 3.28
N MET A 288 7.98 5.28 2.56
CA MET A 288 6.54 5.42 2.71
C MET A 288 5.78 4.10 2.45
N LEU A 289 6.39 3.15 1.73
CA LEU A 289 5.79 1.84 1.48
C LEU A 289 5.59 1.05 2.79
N LEU A 290 6.46 1.23 3.79
CA LEU A 290 6.34 0.57 5.09
C LEU A 290 5.21 1.14 5.96
N THR A 291 4.79 2.38 5.71
CA THR A 291 3.68 3.03 6.43
C THR A 291 2.36 2.94 5.67
N LYS A 292 2.40 2.58 4.37
CA LYS A 292 1.24 2.43 3.49
C LYS A 292 1.06 0.99 3.03
N LEU A 293 1.59 0.61 1.85
CA LEU A 293 1.39 -0.70 1.23
C LEU A 293 1.67 -1.89 2.18
N TYR A 294 2.80 -1.85 2.87
CA TYR A 294 3.27 -2.93 3.74
C TYR A 294 2.97 -2.71 5.22
N LYS A 295 2.20 -1.67 5.59
CA LYS A 295 1.96 -1.26 7.00
C LYS A 295 1.64 -2.43 7.93
N PHE A 296 0.69 -3.26 7.54
CA PHE A 296 0.20 -4.34 8.39
C PHE A 296 1.19 -5.52 8.47
N ARG A 297 1.91 -5.84 7.39
CA ARG A 297 2.96 -6.87 7.38
C ARG A 297 4.20 -6.40 8.15
N ALA A 298 4.58 -5.13 7.99
CA ALA A 298 5.67 -4.50 8.74
C ALA A 298 5.40 -4.46 10.25
N GLN A 299 4.14 -4.34 10.68
CA GLN A 299 3.76 -4.43 12.09
C GLN A 299 3.90 -5.86 12.64
N GLU A 300 3.55 -6.89 11.85
CA GLU A 300 3.65 -8.30 12.25
C GLU A 300 5.11 -8.80 12.29
N ASP A 301 5.91 -8.51 11.27
CA ASP A 301 7.30 -8.96 11.17
C ASP A 301 8.24 -8.25 12.15
N ARG A 302 7.92 -7.02 12.60
CA ARG A 302 8.65 -6.37 13.71
C ARG A 302 8.64 -7.20 15.00
N GLN A 303 7.71 -8.16 15.13
CA GLN A 303 7.66 -9.11 16.24
C GLN A 303 8.43 -10.42 15.96
N LYS A 304 8.91 -10.64 14.73
CA LYS A 304 9.57 -11.88 14.26
C LYS A 304 10.88 -11.60 13.50
N ALA A 305 11.96 -11.39 14.26
CA ALA A 305 13.38 -11.57 13.91
C ALA A 305 14.11 -10.61 12.91
N GLY A 306 15.27 -10.10 13.37
CA GLY A 306 16.61 -10.23 12.77
C GLY A 306 17.01 -9.48 11.48
N PHE A 307 16.13 -9.30 10.50
CA PHE A 307 16.44 -8.67 9.21
C PHE A 307 15.79 -7.28 9.09
N ILE A 308 16.46 -6.35 8.42
CA ILE A 308 15.89 -5.04 8.12
C ILE A 308 14.95 -5.20 6.92
N ASN A 309 13.67 -4.84 7.09
CA ASN A 309 12.64 -4.87 6.03
C ASN A 309 12.50 -6.24 5.33
N SER A 310 12.57 -7.35 6.08
CA SER A 310 12.29 -8.71 5.58
C SER A 310 10.99 -8.78 4.78
N VAL A 311 9.96 -8.08 5.26
CA VAL A 311 8.64 -7.96 4.62
C VAL A 311 8.74 -7.50 3.18
N VAL A 312 9.50 -6.44 2.92
CA VAL A 312 9.60 -5.87 1.58
C VAL A 312 10.42 -6.82 0.71
N LEU A 313 11.54 -7.36 1.23
CA LEU A 313 12.39 -8.29 0.48
C LEU A 313 11.65 -9.56 0.05
N ASN A 314 10.74 -10.09 0.89
CA ASN A 314 9.97 -11.29 0.58
C ASN A 314 8.97 -11.07 -0.57
N ASP A 315 8.50 -9.84 -0.77
CA ASP A 315 7.49 -9.52 -1.79
C ASP A 315 8.07 -8.79 -3.02
N ALA A 316 9.12 -7.97 -2.83
CA ALA A 316 9.79 -7.21 -3.88
C ALA A 316 11.20 -6.74 -3.45
N TYR A 317 12.22 -7.04 -4.25
CA TYR A 317 13.54 -6.41 -4.09
C TYR A 317 13.48 -4.95 -4.54
N ILE A 318 13.63 -4.01 -3.60
CA ILE A 318 13.62 -2.57 -3.88
C ILE A 318 15.03 -2.04 -3.62
N VAL A 319 15.70 -1.59 -4.68
CA VAL A 319 17.04 -1.01 -4.60
C VAL A 319 17.06 0.11 -3.56
N GLY A 320 17.98 0.00 -2.60
CA GLY A 320 18.13 0.93 -1.47
C GLY A 320 17.30 0.57 -0.24
N ALA A 321 16.06 0.10 -0.39
CA ALA A 321 15.17 -0.22 0.73
C ALA A 321 15.37 -1.63 1.32
N THR A 322 15.83 -2.58 0.50
CA THR A 322 16.05 -3.99 0.88
C THR A 322 17.53 -4.39 0.97
N ARG A 323 18.44 -3.40 1.09
CA ARG A 323 19.90 -3.63 1.15
C ARG A 323 20.33 -4.17 2.51
N ASN A 324 21.16 -5.23 2.51
CA ASN A 324 21.74 -5.79 3.74
C ASN A 324 23.18 -5.30 3.96
N HIS A 325 23.34 -4.38 4.91
CA HIS A 325 24.62 -3.77 5.27
C HIS A 325 25.68 -4.76 5.80
N TRP A 326 25.28 -5.92 6.35
CA TRP A 326 26.22 -6.95 6.77
C TRP A 326 26.88 -7.62 5.57
N LEU A 327 26.10 -7.94 4.54
CA LEU A 327 26.62 -8.50 3.30
C LEU A 327 27.52 -7.46 2.60
N ASP A 328 27.13 -6.19 2.57
CA ASP A 328 27.98 -5.13 2.02
C ASP A 328 29.34 -5.05 2.72
N ARG A 329 29.36 -5.03 4.06
CA ARG A 329 30.61 -5.00 4.84
C ARG A 329 31.43 -6.27 4.65
N ALA A 330 30.78 -7.42 4.60
CA ALA A 330 31.45 -8.70 4.33
C ALA A 330 32.08 -8.70 2.92
N SER A 331 31.39 -8.19 1.90
CA SER A 331 31.91 -8.06 0.54
C SER A 331 33.11 -7.11 0.49
N VAL A 332 33.04 -5.95 1.15
CA VAL A 332 34.17 -5.00 1.23
C VAL A 332 35.35 -5.64 1.97
N ALA A 333 35.11 -6.34 3.07
CA ALA A 333 36.15 -7.05 3.81
C ALA A 333 36.81 -8.14 2.96
N LEU A 334 36.02 -8.92 2.21
CA LEU A 334 36.53 -9.96 1.30
C LEU A 334 37.44 -9.38 0.21
N VAL A 335 37.04 -8.26 -0.40
CA VAL A 335 37.87 -7.55 -1.38
C VAL A 335 39.16 -7.04 -0.72
N GLY A 336 39.07 -6.47 0.48
CA GLY A 336 40.22 -6.03 1.26
C GLY A 336 41.20 -7.16 1.57
N PHE A 337 40.71 -8.31 2.02
CA PHE A 337 41.54 -9.50 2.26
C PHE A 337 42.17 -10.06 0.98
N THR A 338 41.45 -10.02 -0.13
CA THR A 338 41.98 -10.46 -1.43
C THR A 338 43.14 -9.57 -1.89
N LEU A 339 42.97 -8.24 -1.80
CA LEU A 339 44.02 -7.28 -2.12
C LEU A 339 45.22 -7.43 -1.19
N LEU A 340 44.98 -7.59 0.11
CA LEU A 340 46.04 -7.85 1.09
C LEU A 340 46.83 -9.12 0.74
N GLY A 341 46.13 -10.20 0.37
CA GLY A 341 46.77 -11.46 -0.06
C GLY A 341 47.65 -11.28 -1.29
N VAL A 342 47.19 -10.53 -2.30
CA VAL A 342 47.98 -10.21 -3.50
C VAL A 342 49.22 -9.39 -3.14
N VAL A 343 49.08 -8.38 -2.29
CA VAL A 343 50.20 -7.53 -1.84
C VAL A 343 51.23 -8.35 -1.07
N LEU A 344 50.79 -9.16 -0.09
CA LEU A 344 51.67 -10.03 0.69
C LEU A 344 52.38 -11.05 -0.20
N HIS A 345 51.67 -11.65 -1.16
CA HIS A 345 52.27 -12.56 -2.13
C HIS A 345 53.33 -11.86 -3.00
N GLY A 346 53.03 -10.65 -3.51
CA GLY A 346 53.96 -9.83 -4.28
C GLY A 346 55.22 -9.45 -3.48
N LEU A 347 55.05 -8.99 -2.23
CA LEU A 347 56.16 -8.71 -1.31
C LEU A 347 56.99 -9.95 -1.04
N GLY A 348 56.35 -11.10 -0.79
CA GLY A 348 57.03 -12.38 -0.58
C GLY A 348 57.94 -12.73 -1.76
N ARG A 349 57.45 -12.62 -2.99
CA ARG A 349 58.24 -12.85 -4.22
C ARG A 349 59.39 -11.86 -4.37
N TRP A 350 59.18 -10.59 -4.03
CA TRP A 350 60.22 -9.57 -4.12
C TRP A 350 61.35 -9.79 -3.10
N ILE A 351 61.02 -10.15 -1.86
CA ILE A 351 62.02 -10.45 -0.83
C ILE A 351 62.86 -11.67 -1.24
N THR A 352 62.24 -12.74 -1.74
CA THR A 352 62.97 -13.94 -2.19
C THR A 352 63.90 -13.63 -3.37
N ALA A 353 63.43 -12.87 -4.36
CA ALA A 353 64.26 -12.46 -5.49
C ALA A 353 65.46 -11.57 -5.08
N ARG A 354 65.32 -10.75 -4.02
CA ARG A 354 66.42 -9.96 -3.46
C ARG A 354 67.44 -10.80 -2.68
N ARG A 355 67.00 -11.86 -2.00
CA ARG A 355 67.91 -12.78 -1.29
C ARG A 355 68.75 -13.60 -2.26
N GLN A 356 68.15 -14.12 -3.33
CA GLN A 356 68.86 -14.88 -4.38
C GLN A 356 69.88 -14.06 -5.20
N LYS A 357 69.84 -12.73 -5.13
CA LYS A 357 70.83 -11.84 -5.78
C LYS A 357 71.98 -11.42 -4.85
N ARG A 358 71.89 -11.74 -3.56
CA ARG A 358 72.89 -11.38 -2.53
C ARG A 358 73.81 -12.54 -2.16
N GLU A 359 73.38 -13.77 -2.47
CA GLU A 359 74.23 -14.96 -2.62
C GLU A 359 74.76 -14.99 -4.06
#